data_AF-A0A7W3VX22-F1
#
_entry.id   AF-A0A7W3VX22-F1
#
_cell.length_a   1.000
_cell.length_b   1.000
_cell.length_c   1.000
_cell.angle_alpha   90.00
_cell.angle_beta   90.00
_cell.angle_gamma   90.00
#
_symmetry.space_group_name_H-M   'P 1'
#
loop_
_entity.id
_entity.type
_entity.pdbx_description
1 polymer ?
#
loop_
_entity_poly.entity_id
_entity_poly.type
_entity_poly.pdbx_seq_one_letter_code
_entity_poly.pdbx_strand_id
1 'polypeptide(L)'
;MNADRLDVVARTFTASMTSIRGRRVHRLIMRRMAGYDHVLPAATADGAPALLALSADGRAALCRSDGRGPSADLVTCGPTPGVTVTSAHDLTKDSLPVLNWTVRHPGLLHVAGPLTIVPGETEQEGIEAALRPG
;
A
#
# COMPACT_ATOMS: atom_id res chain seq x y z
N MET A 1 -8.27 13.99 4.04
CA MET A 1 -7.55 14.25 5.32
C MET A 1 -6.42 15.25 5.11
N ASN A 2 -6.06 16.09 6.10
CA ASN A 2 -4.90 16.98 6.00
C ASN A 2 -3.57 16.27 6.37
N ALA A 3 -2.45 16.85 5.96
CA ALA A 3 -1.12 16.22 6.12
C ALA A 3 -0.72 16.02 7.59
N ASP A 4 -1.04 16.95 8.47
CA ASP A 4 -0.68 16.85 9.90
C ASP A 4 -1.38 15.67 10.59
N ARG A 5 -2.66 15.43 10.28
CA ARG A 5 -3.39 14.27 10.82
C ARG A 5 -2.83 12.97 10.26
N LEU A 6 -2.46 12.93 8.98
CA LEU A 6 -1.78 11.77 8.40
C LEU A 6 -0.47 11.47 9.12
N ASP A 7 0.34 12.51 9.40
CA ASP A 7 1.63 12.37 10.07
C ASP A 7 1.47 11.80 11.48
N VAL A 8 0.49 12.29 12.25
CA VAL A 8 0.20 11.77 13.59
C VAL A 8 -0.16 10.27 13.52
N VAL A 9 -1.10 9.89 12.65
CA VAL A 9 -1.52 8.48 12.50
C VAL A 9 -0.34 7.60 12.05
N ALA A 10 0.46 8.07 11.09
CA ALA A 10 1.62 7.35 10.59
C ALA A 10 2.70 7.16 11.67
N ARG A 11 2.94 8.17 12.51
CA ARG A 11 3.88 8.08 13.65
C ARG A 11 3.39 7.08 14.69
N THR A 12 2.11 7.13 15.06
CA THR A 12 1.55 6.18 16.03
C THR A 12 1.65 4.75 15.52
N PHE A 13 1.32 4.52 14.25
CA PHE A 13 1.41 3.20 13.63
C PHE A 13 2.84 2.64 13.58
N THR A 14 3.83 3.51 13.34
CA THR A 14 5.24 3.10 13.19
C THR A 14 6.04 3.14 14.49
N ALA A 15 5.43 3.52 15.61
CA ALA A 15 6.12 3.75 16.89
C ALA A 15 6.81 2.49 17.48
N SER A 16 6.26 1.30 17.24
CA SER A 16 6.83 0.03 17.72
C SER A 16 7.89 -0.58 16.78
N MET A 17 8.09 0.00 15.60
CA MET A 17 9.01 -0.52 14.59
C MET A 17 10.45 -0.07 14.86
N THR A 18 11.44 -0.80 14.35
CA THR A 18 12.85 -0.37 14.45
C THR A 18 13.07 0.97 13.74
N SER A 19 14.00 1.79 14.23
CA SER A 19 14.10 3.21 13.84
C SER A 19 14.27 3.45 12.33
N ILE A 20 15.04 2.60 11.63
CA ILE A 20 15.26 2.72 10.18
C ILE A 20 14.04 2.22 9.38
N ARG A 21 13.48 1.05 9.74
CA ARG A 21 12.35 0.46 9.03
C ARG A 21 11.06 1.24 9.29
N GLY A 22 10.80 1.63 10.53
CA GLY A 22 9.68 2.49 10.91
C GLY A 22 9.70 3.82 10.15
N ARG A 23 10.87 4.45 10.00
CA ARG A 23 11.01 5.67 9.17
C ARG A 23 10.68 5.43 7.70
N ARG A 24 11.05 4.27 7.16
CA ARG A 24 10.76 3.89 5.76
C ARG A 24 9.27 3.62 5.55
N VAL A 25 8.64 2.89 6.46
CA VAL A 25 7.18 2.66 6.46
C VAL A 25 6.42 3.97 6.63
N HIS A 26 6.86 4.86 7.54
CA HIS A 26 6.29 6.19 7.72
C HIS A 26 6.32 6.99 6.41
N ARG A 27 7.49 7.08 5.75
CA ARG A 27 7.60 7.74 4.44
C ARG A 27 6.69 7.11 3.37
N LEU A 28 6.56 5.79 3.37
CA LEU A 28 5.67 5.08 2.45
C LEU A 28 4.21 5.51 2.67
N ILE A 29 3.74 5.53 3.92
CA ILE A 29 2.39 5.96 4.29
C ILE A 29 2.14 7.40 3.87
N MET A 30 3.05 8.31 4.23
CA MET A 30 2.92 9.72 3.88
C MET A 30 2.85 9.96 2.37
N ARG A 31 3.54 9.14 1.57
CA ARG A 31 3.52 9.25 0.09
C ARG A 31 2.28 8.62 -0.53
N ARG A 32 1.86 7.44 -0.05
CA ARG A 32 0.86 6.60 -0.73
C ARG A 32 -0.56 6.80 -0.24
N MET A 33 -0.73 7.28 1.00
CA MET A 33 -2.04 7.58 1.58
C MET A 33 -2.35 9.08 1.60
N ALA A 34 -1.43 9.91 1.09
CA ALA A 34 -1.75 11.30 0.77
C ALA A 34 -2.86 11.35 -0.29
N GLY A 35 -3.89 12.15 -0.03
CA GLY A 35 -5.04 12.29 -0.92
C GLY A 35 -6.26 11.44 -0.55
N TYR A 36 -6.15 10.54 0.43
CA TYR A 36 -7.34 9.87 0.99
C TYR A 36 -8.09 10.79 1.98
N ASP A 37 -9.40 10.60 2.07
CA ASP A 37 -10.28 11.40 2.92
C ASP A 37 -10.10 11.06 4.38
N HIS A 38 -9.91 9.78 4.68
CA HIS A 38 -9.69 9.24 6.03
C HIS A 38 -8.57 8.21 6.03
N VAL A 39 -7.77 8.19 7.10
CA VAL A 39 -6.83 7.09 7.39
C VAL A 39 -7.01 6.68 8.85
N LEU A 40 -7.25 5.40 9.07
CA LEU A 40 -7.64 4.83 10.36
C LEU A 40 -6.72 3.66 10.71
N PRO A 41 -6.29 3.54 11.98
CA PRO A 41 -5.73 2.28 12.49
C PRO A 41 -6.76 1.15 12.34
N ALA A 42 -6.29 -0.01 11.92
CA ALA A 42 -7.09 -1.20 11.74
C ALA A 42 -6.31 -2.45 12.19
N ALA A 43 -7.02 -3.57 12.27
CA ALA A 43 -6.42 -4.89 12.40
C ALA A 43 -6.92 -5.78 11.28
N THR A 44 -6.04 -6.60 10.69
CA THR A 44 -6.44 -7.64 9.74
C THR A 44 -7.09 -8.83 10.48
N ALA A 45 -7.69 -9.76 9.73
CA ALA A 45 -8.39 -10.91 10.31
C ALA A 45 -7.49 -11.81 11.18
N ASP A 46 -6.19 -11.82 10.91
CA ASP A 46 -5.14 -12.50 11.69
C ASP A 46 -4.66 -11.68 12.91
N GLY A 47 -5.27 -10.51 13.17
CA GLY A 47 -4.93 -9.62 14.28
C GLY A 47 -3.73 -8.72 14.02
N ALA A 48 -3.10 -8.77 12.84
CA ALA A 48 -1.95 -7.92 12.55
C ALA A 48 -2.36 -6.44 12.41
N PRO A 49 -1.57 -5.49 12.96
CA PRO A 49 -1.86 -4.08 12.85
C PRO A 49 -1.74 -3.60 11.39
N ALA A 50 -2.64 -2.71 11.00
CA ALA A 50 -2.67 -2.12 9.66
C ALA A 50 -3.16 -0.66 9.70
N LEU A 51 -3.00 0.04 8.58
CA LEU A 51 -3.67 1.31 8.30
C LEU A 51 -4.64 1.13 7.14
N LEU A 52 -5.88 1.57 7.33
CA LEU A 52 -6.92 1.62 6.31
C LEU A 52 -7.13 3.08 5.88
N ALA A 53 -6.91 3.35 4.60
CA ALA A 53 -7.20 4.63 3.96
C ALA A 53 -8.47 4.52 3.12
N LEU A 54 -9.37 5.51 3.19
CA LEU A 54 -10.67 5.52 2.51
C LEU A 54 -10.88 6.87 1.82
N SER A 55 -11.48 6.83 0.63
CA SER A 55 -11.93 8.02 -0.08
C SER A 55 -13.42 7.91 -0.43
N ALA A 56 -14.10 9.06 -0.53
CA ALA A 56 -15.52 9.16 -0.82
C ALA A 56 -15.89 8.65 -2.22
N ASP A 57 -14.93 8.60 -3.14
CA ASP A 57 -15.08 8.03 -4.49
C ASP A 57 -15.05 6.49 -4.51
N GLY A 58 -14.92 5.85 -3.35
CA GLY A 58 -14.91 4.39 -3.21
C GLY A 58 -13.52 3.78 -3.29
N ARG A 59 -12.46 4.57 -3.50
CA ARG A 59 -11.08 4.07 -3.39
C ARG A 59 -10.73 3.75 -1.94
N ALA A 60 -9.96 2.69 -1.75
CA ALA A 60 -9.39 2.36 -0.46
C ALA A 60 -7.99 1.79 -0.59
N ALA A 61 -7.16 2.00 0.43
CA ALA A 61 -5.85 1.38 0.56
C ALA A 61 -5.64 0.78 1.94
N LEU A 62 -4.88 -0.31 2.01
CA LEU A 62 -4.47 -0.97 3.22
C LEU A 62 -2.94 -1.08 3.24
N CYS A 63 -2.30 -0.50 4.26
CA CYS A 63 -0.88 -0.75 4.53
C CYS A 63 -0.77 -1.70 5.71
N ARG A 64 -0.16 -2.86 5.50
CA ARG A 64 0.17 -3.81 6.55
C ARG A 64 1.67 -4.00 6.60
N SER A 65 2.27 -3.66 7.73
CA SER A 65 3.69 -3.89 8.00
C SER A 65 3.91 -3.85 9.51
N ASP A 66 4.75 -4.74 10.02
CA ASP A 66 5.32 -4.70 11.37
C ASP A 66 6.76 -4.14 11.38
N GLY A 67 7.20 -3.62 10.22
CA GLY A 67 8.57 -3.15 9.99
C GLY A 67 9.62 -4.27 9.92
N ARG A 68 9.21 -5.55 9.98
CA ARG A 68 10.09 -6.71 9.77
C ARG A 68 10.08 -7.12 8.30
N GLY A 69 11.15 -7.79 7.89
CA GLY A 69 11.33 -8.23 6.50
C GLY A 69 11.90 -7.14 5.57
N PRO A 70 12.11 -7.50 4.29
CA PRO A 70 12.71 -6.62 3.30
C PRO A 70 11.69 -5.69 2.63
N SER A 71 10.38 -5.93 2.76
CA SER A 71 9.34 -5.19 2.04
C SER A 71 8.14 -4.81 2.90
N ALA A 72 7.38 -3.81 2.45
CA ALA A 72 6.04 -3.48 2.95
C ALA A 72 5.03 -3.53 1.81
N ASP A 73 3.91 -4.19 2.05
CA ASP A 73 2.84 -4.29 1.08
C ASP A 73 1.84 -3.15 1.28
N LEU A 74 1.43 -2.56 0.16
CA LEU A 74 0.30 -1.65 0.08
C LEU A 74 -0.74 -2.26 -0.85
N VAL A 75 -1.91 -2.58 -0.31
CA VAL A 75 -3.06 -3.00 -1.11
C VAL A 75 -3.86 -1.77 -1.46
N THR A 76 -4.27 -1.62 -2.71
CA THR A 76 -5.21 -0.60 -3.17
C THR A 76 -6.38 -1.26 -3.88
N CYS A 77 -7.53 -0.63 -3.80
CA CYS A 77 -8.72 -0.99 -4.57
C CYS A 77 -9.43 0.28 -5.03
N GLY A 78 -10.13 0.16 -6.13
CA GLY A 78 -10.82 1.27 -6.80
C GLY A 78 -12.31 1.06 -6.88
N PRO A 79 -13.02 1.96 -7.58
CA PRO A 79 -14.47 1.88 -7.68
C PRO A 79 -14.93 0.57 -8.34
N THR A 80 -14.09 -0.06 -9.17
CA THR A 80 -14.36 -1.39 -9.73
C THR A 80 -14.36 -2.46 -8.62
N PRO A 81 -15.53 -3.04 -8.28
CA PRO A 81 -15.62 -3.95 -7.14
C PRO A 81 -14.79 -5.22 -7.34
N GLY A 82 -14.13 -5.66 -6.28
CA GLY A 82 -13.42 -6.94 -6.23
C GLY A 82 -12.02 -6.95 -6.88
N VAL A 83 -11.60 -5.86 -7.53
CA VAL A 83 -10.23 -5.72 -8.03
C VAL A 83 -9.34 -5.14 -6.94
N THR A 84 -8.24 -5.82 -6.63
CA THR A 84 -7.22 -5.31 -5.70
C THR A 84 -5.84 -5.36 -6.34
N VAL A 85 -5.05 -4.32 -6.13
CA VAL A 85 -3.64 -4.26 -6.52
C VAL A 85 -2.78 -4.19 -5.27
N THR A 86 -1.86 -5.13 -5.10
CA THR A 86 -0.85 -5.06 -4.03
C THR A 86 0.46 -4.60 -4.63
N SER A 87 1.03 -3.49 -4.16
CA SER A 87 2.40 -3.08 -4.48
C SER A 87 3.34 -3.39 -3.33
N ALA A 88 4.37 -4.21 -3.58
CA ALA A 88 5.40 -4.54 -2.60
C ALA A 88 6.54 -3.53 -2.69
N HIS A 89 6.82 -2.80 -1.61
CA HIS A 89 7.86 -1.76 -1.59
C HIS A 89 9.12 -2.23 -0.87
N ASP A 90 10.29 -2.03 -1.47
CA ASP A 90 11.58 -2.39 -0.89
C ASP A 90 11.95 -1.47 0.28
N LEU A 91 11.81 -1.98 1.51
CA LEU A 91 12.21 -1.29 2.73
C LEU A 91 13.71 -1.30 2.95
N THR A 92 14.53 -1.97 2.12
CA THR A 92 16.00 -1.95 2.20
C THR A 92 16.61 -0.73 1.50
N LYS A 93 15.86 -0.09 0.59
CA LYS A 93 16.29 1.09 -0.15
C LYS A 93 15.56 2.36 0.32
N ASP A 94 16.24 3.49 0.32
CA ASP A 94 15.63 4.75 0.78
C ASP A 94 14.62 5.35 -0.22
N SER A 95 14.76 5.05 -1.51
CA SER A 95 13.81 5.44 -2.54
C SER A 95 12.48 4.68 -2.44
N LEU A 96 12.45 3.54 -1.74
CA LEU A 96 11.28 2.65 -1.60
C LEU A 96 10.72 2.18 -2.96
N PRO A 97 11.56 1.66 -3.88
CA PRO A 97 11.11 1.21 -5.19
C PRO A 97 10.09 0.07 -5.03
N VAL A 98 9.16 0.00 -5.96
CA VAL A 98 8.24 -1.12 -6.03
C VAL A 98 9.01 -2.33 -6.56
N LEU A 99 8.92 -3.46 -5.88
CA LEU A 99 9.52 -4.74 -6.25
C LEU A 99 8.64 -5.50 -7.24
N ASN A 100 7.33 -5.41 -7.09
CA ASN A 100 6.32 -6.00 -7.96
C ASN A 100 4.93 -5.44 -7.62
N TRP A 101 3.99 -5.69 -8.52
CA TRP A 101 2.56 -5.54 -8.28
C TRP A 101 1.88 -6.90 -8.41
N THR A 102 0.94 -7.19 -7.53
CA THR A 102 0.04 -8.32 -7.65
C THR A 102 -1.37 -7.82 -7.91
N VAL A 103 -1.94 -8.13 -9.07
CA VAL A 103 -3.31 -7.78 -9.44
C VAL A 103 -4.21 -8.99 -9.19
N ARG A 104 -5.22 -8.81 -8.35
CA ARG A 104 -6.28 -9.79 -8.13
C ARG A 104 -7.55 -9.29 -8.80
N HIS A 105 -7.93 -9.90 -9.91
CA HIS A 105 -9.15 -9.57 -10.66
C HIS A 105 -10.15 -10.73 -10.56
N PRO A 106 -11.41 -10.49 -10.15
CA PRO A 106 -12.37 -11.56 -9.87
C PRO A 106 -12.63 -12.45 -11.09
N GLY A 107 -12.71 -11.86 -12.29
CA GLY A 107 -12.89 -12.60 -13.54
C GLY A 107 -11.66 -13.41 -14.00
N LEU A 108 -10.47 -13.14 -13.46
CA LEU A 108 -9.23 -13.87 -13.83
C LEU A 108 -8.80 -14.88 -12.77
N LEU A 109 -9.36 -14.80 -11.55
CA LEU A 109 -8.99 -15.66 -10.43
C LEU A 109 -9.12 -17.15 -10.75
N HIS A 110 -10.16 -17.55 -11.49
CA HIS A 110 -10.38 -18.95 -11.85
C HIS A 110 -9.61 -19.41 -13.10
N VAL A 111 -9.03 -18.47 -13.85
CA VAL A 111 -8.31 -18.76 -15.09
C VAL A 111 -6.79 -18.77 -14.85
N ALA A 112 -6.27 -17.73 -14.22
CA ALA A 112 -4.83 -17.51 -14.04
C ALA A 112 -4.42 -17.22 -12.58
N GLY A 113 -5.38 -17.08 -11.66
CA GLY A 113 -5.11 -16.63 -10.31
C GLY A 113 -4.67 -15.15 -10.25
N PRO A 114 -4.01 -14.71 -9.15
CA PRO A 114 -3.40 -13.39 -9.07
C PRO A 114 -2.26 -13.23 -10.07
N LEU A 115 -2.24 -12.11 -10.79
CA LEU A 115 -1.20 -11.80 -11.77
C LEU A 115 -0.09 -10.96 -11.14
N THR A 116 1.16 -11.36 -11.35
CA THR A 116 2.32 -10.61 -10.84
C THR A 116 3.02 -9.87 -11.96
N ILE A 117 3.22 -8.57 -11.78
CA ILE A 117 3.97 -7.69 -12.66
C ILE A 117 5.27 -7.34 -11.95
N VAL A 118 6.41 -7.70 -12.53
CA VAL A 118 7.74 -7.33 -12.02
C VAL A 118 8.23 -6.12 -12.84
N PRO A 119 8.85 -5.10 -12.22
CA PRO A 119 9.46 -4.02 -12.97
C PRO A 119 10.49 -4.59 -13.96
N GLY A 120 10.28 -4.37 -15.25
CA GLY A 120 11.23 -4.69 -16.33
C GLY A 120 12.06 -3.48 -16.72
N GLU A 121 12.42 -3.37 -18.01
CA GLU A 121 12.97 -2.12 -18.61
C GLU A 121 11.93 -1.00 -18.71
N THR A 122 10.65 -1.32 -18.54
CA THR A 122 9.53 -0.37 -18.57
C THR A 122 9.58 0.59 -17.40
N GLU A 123 9.27 1.87 -17.64
CA GLU A 123 9.22 2.88 -16.59
C GLU A 123 8.17 2.53 -15.54
N GLN A 124 8.63 2.33 -14.29
CA GLN A 124 7.81 2.04 -13.11
C GLN A 124 6.59 2.98 -13.00
N GLU A 125 6.74 4.24 -13.41
CA GLU A 125 5.69 5.26 -13.40
C GLU A 125 4.50 4.91 -14.31
N GLY A 126 4.76 4.34 -15.50
CA GLY A 126 3.69 3.95 -16.43
C GLY A 126 2.84 2.81 -15.87
N ILE A 127 3.48 1.83 -15.22
CA ILE A 127 2.78 0.73 -14.56
C ILE A 127 1.97 1.25 -13.37
N GLU A 128 2.55 2.12 -12.53
CA GLU A 128 1.82 2.72 -11.43
C GLU A 128 0.63 3.55 -11.90
N ALA A 129 0.76 4.30 -12.99
CA ALA A 129 -0.34 5.09 -13.56
C ALA A 129 -1.47 4.17 -14.05
N ALA A 130 -1.15 3.07 -14.73
CA ALA A 130 -2.14 2.12 -15.25
C ALA A 130 -2.85 1.32 -14.13
N LEU A 131 -2.18 1.08 -13.01
CA LEU A 131 -2.71 0.30 -11.89
C LEU A 131 -3.34 1.14 -10.78
N ARG A 132 -3.23 2.47 -10.83
CA ARG A 132 -3.91 3.33 -9.87
C ARG A 132 -5.42 3.13 -10.02
N PRO A 133 -6.13 2.85 -8.92
CA PRO A 133 -7.58 2.88 -8.97
C PRO A 133 -8.02 4.30 -9.37
N GLY A 134 -8.74 4.39 -10.50
CA GLY A 134 -9.29 5.63 -11.05
C GLY A 134 -10.40 6.23 -10.21
#